data_AF-A0A3D0DKE5-F1
#
_entry.id   AF-A0A3D0DKE5-F1
#
_cell.length_a   1.000
_cell.length_b   1.000
_cell.length_c   1.000
_cell.angle_alpha   90.00
_cell.angle_beta   90.00
_cell.angle_gamma   90.00
#
_symmetry.space_group_name_H-M   'P 1'
#
loop_
_entity.id
_entity.type
_entity.pdbx_description
1 polymer ?
#
loop_
_entity_poly.entity_id
_entity_poly.type
_entity_poly.pdbx_seq_one_letter_code
_entity_poly.pdbx_strand_id
1 'polypeptide(L)'
;MVTKKKRFMCMVLSTAIVAQISSSAIAGNTLAAGSDPAYTSQVLLEASEVSAPAANAPKINDHVKIAESTDYNLYFLEDDLSIIVEDKKTGKYMESAISYDDGKSNKTWYAAMKSALVLTIISGNDDTKQADLITDDVTKDITYLENGFSAKVKWKKYGFGMELIVQLTDEGLSVRIPDSSIVEENENFFIGTISMYPFLGNSYLDDKEGYILFPDGNGGLIYLNDKEGTYSTGFSSMIYGKDYGFEDSQVINLLWDRYEMVTEAEQVIAPIFGIAHTDDKIAYLGVVEDGAMRASIEAHPNGVNVNYNRAFAKFVLRRNYTQPTSNNSTSGSLHLTEADRTHS
;
A
#
# COMPACT_ATOMS: atom_id res chain seq x y z
N MET A 1 -20.86 80.45 15.74
CA MET A 1 -19.58 81.16 15.98
C MET A 1 -18.99 80.60 17.27
N VAL A 2 -17.77 80.06 17.19
CA VAL A 2 -16.82 79.73 18.28
C VAL A 2 -17.21 78.61 19.28
N THR A 3 -16.96 77.32 19.03
CA THR A 3 -15.75 76.50 19.36
C THR A 3 -15.12 76.65 20.76
N LYS A 4 -15.14 75.56 21.56
CA LYS A 4 -13.92 74.77 21.87
C LYS A 4 -14.23 73.42 22.55
N LYS A 5 -13.54 72.39 22.02
CA LYS A 5 -13.51 70.97 22.39
C LYS A 5 -12.43 70.65 23.43
N LYS A 6 -12.63 69.51 24.12
CA LYS A 6 -11.70 68.46 24.66
C LYS A 6 -12.07 68.16 26.14
N ARG A 7 -12.15 66.92 26.65
CA ARG A 7 -11.71 65.57 26.20
C ARG A 7 -12.45 64.49 27.03
N PHE A 8 -12.75 63.37 26.37
CA PHE A 8 -12.90 61.96 26.79
C PHE A 8 -12.92 61.55 28.28
N MET A 9 -13.95 60.77 28.66
CA MET A 9 -13.79 59.48 29.38
C MET A 9 -15.01 58.57 29.10
N CYS A 10 -14.75 57.36 28.60
CA CYS A 10 -15.75 56.34 28.26
C CYS A 10 -16.33 55.67 29.51
N MET A 11 -17.65 55.53 29.54
CA MET A 11 -18.43 54.75 30.49
C MET A 11 -19.34 53.84 29.67
N VAL A 12 -19.16 52.53 29.74
CA VAL A 12 -20.14 51.56 29.20
C VAL A 12 -20.47 50.58 30.31
N LEU A 13 -21.78 50.56 30.60
CA LEU A 13 -22.45 49.81 31.63
C LEU A 13 -22.49 48.31 31.33
N SER A 14 -22.39 47.57 32.43
CA SER A 14 -22.64 46.14 32.63
C SER A 14 -24.13 45.77 32.56
N THR A 15 -24.44 44.67 31.88
CA THR A 15 -25.60 43.81 32.16
C THR A 15 -25.24 42.35 31.92
N ALA A 16 -25.53 41.51 32.91
CA ALA A 16 -25.30 40.07 32.95
C ALA A 16 -26.62 39.31 32.74
N ILE A 17 -26.60 38.22 31.97
CA ILE A 17 -27.58 37.12 32.05
C ILE A 17 -26.83 35.79 31.86
N VAL A 18 -27.13 34.85 32.76
CA VAL A 18 -26.52 33.53 32.98
C VAL A 18 -27.18 32.47 32.11
N ALA A 19 -26.41 31.49 31.60
CA ALA A 19 -26.91 30.16 31.26
C ALA A 19 -25.85 29.09 31.62
N GLN A 20 -26.32 28.05 32.29
CA GLN A 20 -25.57 27.02 33.00
C GLN A 20 -24.89 26.00 32.05
N ILE A 21 -23.69 25.54 32.41
CA ILE A 21 -23.13 24.27 31.93
C ILE A 21 -22.90 23.39 33.15
N SER A 22 -23.59 22.24 33.17
CA SER A 22 -23.49 21.20 34.17
C SER A 22 -22.15 20.47 34.09
N SER A 23 -21.46 20.45 35.22
CA SER A 23 -20.27 19.68 35.53
C SER A 23 -20.60 18.20 35.83
N SER A 24 -19.76 17.29 35.37
CA SER A 24 -19.55 15.99 36.00
C SER A 24 -18.06 15.68 36.12
N ALA A 25 -17.58 15.97 37.33
CA ALA A 25 -16.50 15.37 38.13
C ALA A 25 -15.31 14.68 37.45
N ILE A 26 -14.14 15.31 37.66
CA ILE A 26 -12.81 14.70 37.70
C ILE A 26 -12.47 14.38 39.16
N ALA A 27 -12.03 13.16 39.43
CA ALA A 27 -11.22 12.75 40.59
C ALA A 27 -10.39 11.55 40.09
N GLY A 28 -9.06 11.60 39.92
CA GLY A 28 -7.99 12.02 40.83
C GLY A 28 -7.24 10.75 41.25
N ASN A 29 -6.15 10.35 40.57
CA ASN A 29 -4.74 10.37 41.00
C ASN A 29 -4.00 9.42 40.02
N THR A 30 -2.73 9.54 39.63
CA THR A 30 -1.51 10.07 40.25
C THR A 30 -0.47 10.25 39.14
N LEU A 31 0.33 11.31 39.19
CA LEU A 31 1.44 11.56 38.26
C LEU A 31 2.64 10.64 38.56
N ALA A 32 3.14 9.94 37.55
CA ALA A 32 4.53 9.50 37.46
C ALA A 32 5.06 9.95 36.09
N ALA A 33 6.12 10.74 36.11
CA ALA A 33 6.80 11.27 34.94
C ALA A 33 7.87 10.28 34.44
N GLY A 34 7.97 10.10 33.13
CA GLY A 34 9.14 9.47 32.50
C GLY A 34 8.88 8.93 31.08
N SER A 35 9.60 9.51 30.12
CA SER A 35 9.98 9.03 28.76
C SER A 35 8.92 8.87 27.66
N ASP A 36 9.08 9.74 26.66
CA ASP A 36 8.83 9.66 25.21
C ASP A 36 7.39 9.60 24.64
N PRO A 37 7.10 10.42 23.61
CA PRO A 37 5.82 10.39 22.92
C PRO A 37 5.81 9.18 21.98
N ALA A 38 5.22 8.08 22.45
CA ALA A 38 4.74 7.04 21.56
C ALA A 38 3.71 7.66 20.60
N TYR A 39 4.00 7.58 19.30
CA TYR A 39 3.00 7.75 18.25
C TYR A 39 1.85 6.80 18.56
N THR A 40 0.77 7.37 19.08
CA THR A 40 -0.42 6.61 19.45
C THR A 40 -1.12 6.27 18.15
N SER A 41 -1.24 4.96 17.90
CA SER A 41 -2.03 4.31 16.85
C SER A 41 -3.33 5.07 16.59
N GLN A 42 -3.52 5.50 15.33
CA GLN A 42 -4.73 6.23 14.95
C GLN A 42 -5.97 5.37 15.14
N VAL A 43 -7.03 6.08 15.53
CA VAL A 43 -8.39 5.62 15.79
C VAL A 43 -8.91 4.79 14.61
N LEU A 44 -9.45 3.61 14.90
CA LEU A 44 -10.30 2.85 13.98
C LEU A 44 -11.45 3.78 13.55
N LEU A 45 -11.44 4.28 12.32
CA LEU A 45 -12.62 4.89 11.74
C LEU A 45 -13.60 3.77 11.41
N GLU A 46 -14.46 3.42 12.37
CA GLU A 46 -15.63 2.58 12.15
C GLU A 46 -16.58 3.33 11.21
N ALA A 47 -16.36 3.17 9.90
CA ALA A 47 -17.31 3.62 8.90
C ALA A 47 -18.57 2.76 8.98
N SER A 48 -19.73 3.39 8.90
CA SER A 48 -21.01 2.68 8.96
C SER A 48 -21.21 1.86 7.68
N GLU A 49 -21.72 0.64 7.85
CA GLU A 49 -22.15 -0.18 6.72
C GLU A 49 -23.33 0.48 6.00
N VAL A 50 -23.28 0.49 4.67
CA VAL A 50 -24.32 1.03 3.80
C VAL A 50 -24.79 -0.02 2.81
N SER A 51 -25.97 0.17 2.24
CA SER A 51 -26.44 -0.68 1.15
C SER A 51 -25.54 -0.55 -0.08
N ALA A 52 -25.44 -1.62 -0.87
CA ALA A 52 -24.76 -1.61 -2.15
C ALA A 52 -25.23 -0.44 -3.06
N PRO A 53 -24.36 0.08 -3.94
CA PRO A 53 -24.70 1.17 -4.84
C PRO A 53 -25.94 0.87 -5.67
N ALA A 54 -26.73 1.90 -5.95
CA ALA A 54 -27.87 1.76 -6.85
C ALA A 54 -27.40 1.27 -8.24
N ALA A 55 -28.22 0.47 -8.92
CA ALA A 55 -27.89 -0.10 -10.23
C ALA A 55 -27.56 0.95 -11.31
N ASN A 56 -28.03 2.19 -11.14
CA ASN A 56 -27.79 3.32 -12.03
C ASN A 56 -26.66 4.26 -11.55
N ALA A 57 -25.85 3.82 -10.58
CA ALA A 57 -24.71 4.59 -10.11
C ALA A 57 -23.73 4.87 -11.27
N PRO A 58 -23.05 6.03 -11.28
CA PRO A 58 -22.05 6.35 -12.30
C PRO A 58 -20.97 5.28 -12.39
N LYS A 59 -20.50 5.01 -13.61
CA LYS A 59 -19.44 4.04 -13.86
C LYS A 59 -18.30 4.60 -14.69
N ILE A 60 -17.09 4.14 -14.42
CA ILE A 60 -15.89 4.34 -15.23
C ILE A 60 -15.28 2.96 -15.46
N ASN A 61 -15.10 2.54 -16.71
CA ASN A 61 -14.51 1.24 -17.06
C ASN A 61 -15.13 0.06 -16.25
N ASP A 62 -16.47 0.01 -16.23
CA ASP A 62 -17.30 -0.93 -15.45
C ASP A 62 -17.23 -0.83 -13.92
N HIS A 63 -16.32 -0.03 -13.36
CA HIS A 63 -16.26 0.25 -11.93
C HIS A 63 -17.41 1.16 -11.52
N VAL A 64 -18.12 0.79 -10.46
CA VAL A 64 -19.28 1.53 -9.95
C VAL A 64 -18.81 2.53 -8.91
N LYS A 65 -19.31 3.76 -8.94
CA LYS A 65 -19.05 4.75 -7.88
C LYS A 65 -19.63 4.26 -6.55
N ILE A 66 -18.79 4.11 -5.53
CA ILE A 66 -19.17 3.62 -4.19
C ILE A 66 -19.08 4.68 -3.11
N ALA A 67 -18.15 5.63 -3.23
CA ALA A 67 -17.92 6.66 -2.23
C ALA A 67 -17.41 7.96 -2.88
N GLU A 68 -17.52 9.06 -2.13
CA GLU A 68 -16.94 10.35 -2.49
C GLU A 68 -16.43 11.07 -1.25
N SER A 69 -15.36 11.84 -1.42
CA SER A 69 -14.87 12.80 -0.43
C SER A 69 -15.02 14.22 -0.94
N THR A 70 -14.43 15.19 -0.24
CA THR A 70 -14.43 16.59 -0.70
C THR A 70 -13.85 16.72 -2.11
N ASP A 71 -12.70 16.08 -2.35
CA ASP A 71 -11.90 16.26 -3.58
C ASP A 71 -11.87 15.03 -4.50
N TYR A 72 -12.27 13.84 -4.03
CA TYR A 72 -12.13 12.59 -4.80
C TYR A 72 -13.43 11.78 -4.92
N ASN A 73 -13.54 11.00 -5.98
CA ASN A 73 -14.54 9.94 -6.13
C ASN A 73 -13.83 8.57 -6.12
N LEU A 74 -14.44 7.58 -5.46
CA LEU A 74 -13.97 6.20 -5.46
C LEU A 74 -14.96 5.32 -6.24
N TYR A 75 -14.44 4.63 -7.25
CA TYR A 75 -15.14 3.61 -8.02
C TYR A 75 -14.54 2.25 -7.73
N PHE A 76 -15.35 1.20 -7.80
CA PHE A 76 -14.98 -0.15 -7.39
C PHE A 76 -15.59 -1.21 -8.32
N LEU A 77 -14.83 -2.27 -8.57
CA LEU A 77 -15.25 -3.45 -9.33
C LEU A 77 -15.12 -4.71 -8.46
N GLU A 78 -16.24 -5.40 -8.23
CA GLU A 78 -16.28 -6.57 -7.32
C GLU A 78 -15.50 -7.79 -7.84
N ASP A 79 -15.33 -7.90 -9.17
CA ASP A 79 -14.76 -9.09 -9.81
C ASP A 79 -13.28 -9.29 -9.50
N ASP A 80 -12.50 -8.22 -9.43
CA ASP A 80 -11.06 -8.22 -9.18
C ASP A 80 -10.66 -7.35 -7.97
N LEU A 81 -11.66 -6.79 -7.29
CA LEU A 81 -11.55 -5.83 -6.20
C LEU A 81 -10.78 -4.55 -6.58
N SER A 82 -10.68 -4.27 -7.88
CA SER A 82 -9.98 -3.10 -8.39
C SER A 82 -10.76 -1.82 -8.14
N ILE A 83 -10.02 -0.72 -8.09
CA ILE A 83 -10.53 0.61 -7.78
C ILE A 83 -10.06 1.63 -8.80
N ILE A 84 -10.86 2.67 -8.94
CA ILE A 84 -10.50 3.89 -9.66
C ILE A 84 -10.70 5.07 -8.72
N VAL A 85 -9.66 5.90 -8.58
CA VAL A 85 -9.72 7.15 -7.83
C VAL A 85 -9.72 8.29 -8.82
N GLU A 86 -10.79 9.08 -8.82
CA GLU A 86 -10.95 10.25 -9.70
C GLU A 86 -10.82 11.54 -8.88
N ASP A 87 -10.03 12.48 -9.37
CA ASP A 87 -9.97 13.86 -8.86
C ASP A 87 -11.14 14.67 -9.41
N LYS A 88 -11.99 15.19 -8.53
CA LYS A 88 -13.19 15.98 -8.88
C LYS A 88 -12.85 17.33 -9.52
N LYS A 89 -11.64 17.87 -9.28
CA LYS A 89 -11.22 19.18 -9.82
C LYS A 89 -10.81 19.06 -11.29
N THR A 90 -10.13 17.97 -11.65
CA THR A 90 -9.58 17.76 -12.99
C THR A 90 -10.39 16.79 -13.85
N GLY A 91 -11.21 15.93 -13.23
CA GLY A 91 -11.91 14.82 -13.89
C GLY A 91 -10.95 13.71 -14.36
N LYS A 92 -9.70 13.74 -13.89
CA LYS A 92 -8.67 12.73 -14.19
C LYS A 92 -8.68 11.66 -13.12
N TYR A 93 -8.28 10.45 -13.48
CA TYR A 93 -8.36 9.30 -12.59
C TYR A 93 -7.14 8.40 -12.70
N MET A 94 -6.94 7.59 -11.66
CA MET A 94 -5.95 6.53 -11.59
C MET A 94 -6.64 5.19 -11.36
N GLU A 95 -6.18 4.18 -12.09
CA GLU A 95 -6.70 2.83 -12.03
C GLU A 95 -5.74 1.93 -11.23
N SER A 96 -6.29 0.96 -10.51
CA SER A 96 -5.51 -0.05 -9.78
C SER A 96 -5.30 -1.36 -10.55
N ALA A 97 -5.92 -1.48 -11.71
CA ALA A 97 -5.84 -2.62 -12.62
C ALA A 97 -5.49 -2.13 -14.03
N ILE A 98 -4.90 -3.00 -14.85
CA ILE A 98 -4.60 -2.67 -16.25
C ILE A 98 -5.89 -2.57 -17.08
N SER A 99 -5.99 -1.52 -17.89
CA SER A 99 -7.09 -1.32 -18.85
C SER A 99 -6.76 -1.87 -20.26
N TYR A 100 -5.48 -1.98 -20.60
CA TYR A 100 -4.98 -2.58 -21.84
C TYR A 100 -4.26 -3.90 -21.54
N ASP A 101 -4.23 -4.82 -22.51
CA ASP A 101 -3.38 -6.02 -22.47
C ASP A 101 -2.76 -6.20 -23.86
N ASP A 102 -1.43 -6.31 -23.91
CA ASP A 102 -0.68 -6.53 -25.15
C ASP A 102 -0.72 -8.00 -25.61
N GLY A 103 -1.30 -8.88 -24.79
CA GLY A 103 -1.43 -10.32 -25.06
C GLY A 103 -0.10 -11.08 -25.00
N LYS A 104 0.99 -10.42 -24.58
CA LYS A 104 2.31 -11.06 -24.43
C LYS A 104 2.52 -11.64 -23.04
N SER A 105 1.73 -11.16 -22.07
CA SER A 105 1.80 -11.64 -20.69
C SER A 105 1.19 -13.03 -20.56
N ASN A 106 1.81 -13.87 -19.71
CA ASN A 106 1.23 -15.16 -19.38
C ASN A 106 -0.01 -14.99 -18.48
N LYS A 107 -0.78 -16.06 -18.26
CA LYS A 107 -2.02 -16.01 -17.47
C LYS A 107 -1.80 -15.51 -16.04
N THR A 108 -0.70 -15.89 -15.40
CA THR A 108 -0.37 -15.50 -14.03
C THR A 108 -0.11 -14.00 -13.94
N TRP A 109 0.67 -13.44 -14.87
CA TRP A 109 0.92 -12.00 -14.94
C TRP A 109 -0.34 -11.23 -15.29
N TYR A 110 -1.13 -11.70 -16.27
CA TYR A 110 -2.42 -11.08 -16.60
C TYR A 110 -3.33 -10.97 -15.38
N ALA A 111 -3.38 -12.03 -14.58
CA ALA A 111 -4.16 -12.07 -13.36
C ALA A 111 -3.60 -11.14 -12.26
N ALA A 112 -2.28 -11.13 -12.08
CA ALA A 112 -1.58 -10.23 -11.16
C ALA A 112 -1.86 -8.75 -11.49
N MET A 113 -1.91 -8.43 -12.78
CA MET A 113 -2.10 -7.07 -13.28
C MET A 113 -3.50 -6.51 -13.07
N LYS A 114 -4.49 -7.38 -12.83
CA LYS A 114 -5.87 -6.99 -12.56
C LYS A 114 -6.28 -7.13 -11.10
N SER A 115 -5.59 -7.98 -10.35
CA SER A 115 -5.96 -8.27 -8.96
C SER A 115 -5.57 -7.14 -8.02
N ALA A 116 -6.50 -6.75 -7.14
CA ALA A 116 -6.19 -5.88 -5.99
C ALA A 116 -5.17 -6.51 -5.02
N LEU A 117 -5.19 -7.84 -4.90
CA LEU A 117 -4.30 -8.59 -4.01
C LEU A 117 -3.53 -9.64 -4.80
N VAL A 118 -2.21 -9.64 -4.59
CA VAL A 118 -1.31 -10.65 -5.14
C VAL A 118 -0.48 -11.23 -4.00
N LEU A 119 -0.56 -12.55 -3.83
CA LEU A 119 0.13 -13.27 -2.77
C LEU A 119 1.27 -14.10 -3.34
N THR A 120 2.43 -14.11 -2.66
CA THR A 120 3.45 -15.15 -2.86
C THR A 120 3.16 -16.30 -1.91
N ILE A 121 3.14 -17.53 -2.41
CA ILE A 121 2.84 -18.73 -1.65
C ILE A 121 4.13 -19.50 -1.40
N ILE A 122 4.35 -19.86 -0.15
CA ILE A 122 5.39 -20.78 0.28
C ILE A 122 4.78 -22.18 0.43
N SER A 123 5.38 -23.16 -0.24
CA SER A 123 4.97 -24.58 -0.22
C SER A 123 6.22 -25.44 -0.06
N GLY A 124 6.60 -25.74 1.17
CA GLY A 124 7.92 -26.32 1.48
C GLY A 124 9.03 -25.34 1.07
N ASN A 125 9.95 -25.77 0.22
CA ASN A 125 11.08 -24.93 -0.21
C ASN A 125 10.76 -24.03 -1.42
N ASP A 126 9.56 -24.12 -1.98
CA ASP A 126 9.15 -23.34 -3.15
C ASP A 126 8.37 -22.10 -2.72
N ASP A 127 8.91 -20.92 -3.00
CA ASP A 127 8.33 -19.60 -2.76
C ASP A 127 8.03 -18.85 -4.08
N THR A 128 8.01 -19.57 -5.21
CA THR A 128 7.84 -18.95 -6.54
C THR A 128 6.39 -18.88 -7.00
N LYS A 129 5.47 -19.54 -6.28
CA LYS A 129 4.05 -19.60 -6.62
C LYS A 129 3.34 -18.32 -6.23
N GLN A 130 2.37 -17.94 -7.06
CA GLN A 130 1.53 -16.78 -6.83
C GLN A 130 0.07 -17.22 -6.66
N ALA A 131 -0.66 -16.53 -5.79
CA ALA A 131 -2.11 -16.53 -5.75
C ALA A 131 -2.65 -15.14 -6.14
N ASP A 132 -3.78 -15.14 -6.85
CA ASP A 132 -4.41 -13.92 -7.36
C ASP A 132 -5.95 -14.02 -7.28
N LEU A 133 -6.67 -12.96 -7.65
CA LEU A 133 -8.14 -12.90 -7.55
C LEU A 133 -8.87 -13.36 -8.82
N ILE A 134 -8.15 -13.60 -9.92
CA ILE A 134 -8.74 -13.85 -11.25
C ILE A 134 -8.70 -15.33 -11.61
N THR A 135 -7.58 -16.01 -11.37
CA THR A 135 -7.33 -17.38 -11.82
C THR A 135 -7.58 -18.42 -10.74
N ASP A 136 -7.53 -18.04 -9.47
CA ASP A 136 -7.83 -18.91 -8.34
C ASP A 136 -9.34 -18.90 -7.98
N ASP A 137 -9.80 -19.97 -7.33
CA ASP A 137 -11.15 -20.03 -6.74
C ASP A 137 -11.16 -19.28 -5.40
N VAL A 138 -11.54 -18.00 -5.47
CA VAL A 138 -11.60 -17.07 -4.34
C VAL A 138 -13.05 -16.70 -4.03
N THR A 139 -13.48 -16.90 -2.78
CA THR A 139 -14.74 -16.29 -2.32
C THR A 139 -14.49 -14.87 -1.84
N LYS A 140 -15.35 -13.95 -2.24
CA LYS A 140 -15.32 -12.54 -1.86
C LYS A 140 -16.65 -12.20 -1.20
N ASP A 141 -16.61 -11.75 0.05
CA ASP A 141 -17.78 -11.25 0.77
C ASP A 141 -17.57 -9.75 1.00
N ILE A 142 -18.39 -8.93 0.34
CA ILE A 142 -18.20 -7.49 0.20
C ILE A 142 -19.21 -6.77 1.08
N THR A 143 -18.69 -5.91 1.95
CA THR A 143 -19.47 -5.00 2.78
C THR A 143 -19.18 -3.57 2.33
N TYR A 144 -20.21 -2.87 1.88
CA TYR A 144 -20.09 -1.46 1.50
C TYR A 144 -20.07 -0.58 2.73
N LEU A 145 -19.16 0.39 2.75
CA LEU A 145 -19.00 1.37 3.81
C LEU A 145 -19.33 2.76 3.25
N GLU A 146 -19.78 3.68 4.10
CA GLU A 146 -20.08 5.06 3.70
C GLU A 146 -18.94 5.72 2.91
N ASN A 147 -17.70 5.43 3.29
CA ASN A 147 -16.50 5.98 2.69
C ASN A 147 -15.67 4.95 1.90
N GLY A 148 -16.21 3.77 1.57
CA GLY A 148 -15.44 2.75 0.84
C GLY A 148 -16.03 1.34 0.92
N PHE A 149 -15.20 0.33 1.14
CA PHE A 149 -15.66 -1.06 1.28
C PHE A 149 -14.72 -1.91 2.14
N SER A 150 -15.25 -3.00 2.69
CA SER A 150 -14.50 -4.12 3.22
C SER A 150 -14.77 -5.37 2.36
N ALA A 151 -13.74 -6.15 2.05
CA ALA A 151 -13.83 -7.40 1.31
C ALA A 151 -13.14 -8.52 2.08
N LYS A 152 -13.91 -9.48 2.57
CA LYS A 152 -13.37 -10.73 3.13
C LYS A 152 -13.12 -11.69 1.99
N VAL A 153 -11.84 -12.01 1.78
CA VAL A 153 -11.38 -12.86 0.69
C VAL A 153 -10.88 -14.19 1.24
N LYS A 154 -11.22 -15.30 0.57
CA LYS A 154 -10.72 -16.64 0.94
C LYS A 154 -10.31 -17.44 -0.29
N TRP A 155 -9.03 -17.79 -0.38
CA TRP A 155 -8.49 -18.69 -1.40
C TRP A 155 -8.71 -20.14 -0.97
N LYS A 156 -9.73 -20.79 -1.55
CA LYS A 156 -10.16 -22.13 -1.10
C LYS A 156 -9.07 -23.19 -1.24
N LYS A 157 -8.29 -23.12 -2.32
CA LYS A 157 -7.22 -24.08 -2.62
C LYS A 157 -6.12 -24.10 -1.56
N TYR A 158 -5.75 -22.92 -1.06
CA TYR A 158 -4.63 -22.74 -0.13
C TYR A 158 -5.09 -22.65 1.32
N GLY A 159 -6.37 -22.37 1.58
CA GLY A 159 -6.88 -22.16 2.94
C GLY A 159 -6.47 -20.81 3.51
N PHE A 160 -6.20 -19.81 2.66
CA PHE A 160 -5.87 -18.45 3.08
C PHE A 160 -7.13 -17.60 3.16
N GLY A 161 -7.27 -16.83 4.23
CA GLY A 161 -8.32 -15.82 4.41
C GLY A 161 -7.73 -14.49 4.86
N MET A 162 -8.31 -13.37 4.44
CA MET A 162 -7.97 -12.03 4.94
C MET A 162 -9.10 -11.04 4.66
N GLU A 163 -9.08 -9.91 5.35
CA GLU A 163 -10.01 -8.81 5.13
C GLU A 163 -9.27 -7.60 4.56
N LEU A 164 -9.64 -7.19 3.35
CA LEU A 164 -9.16 -5.97 2.71
C LEU A 164 -10.14 -4.83 3.01
N ILE A 165 -9.65 -3.76 3.63
CA ILE A 165 -10.44 -2.57 3.95
C ILE A 165 -9.89 -1.40 3.15
N VAL A 166 -10.76 -0.75 2.39
CA VAL A 166 -10.44 0.41 1.55
C VAL A 166 -11.37 1.55 1.91
N GLN A 167 -10.79 2.69 2.27
CA GLN A 167 -11.53 3.87 2.70
C GLN A 167 -10.98 5.12 2.00
N LEU A 168 -11.88 5.92 1.46
CA LEU A 168 -11.59 7.24 0.93
C LEU A 168 -11.78 8.27 2.04
N THR A 169 -10.72 9.02 2.33
CA THR A 169 -10.72 10.14 3.27
C THR A 169 -10.54 11.45 2.51
N ASP A 170 -10.63 12.58 3.21
CA ASP A 170 -10.29 13.89 2.62
C ASP A 170 -8.79 14.03 2.33
N GLU A 171 -7.92 13.25 2.99
CA GLU A 171 -6.47 13.25 2.76
C GLU A 171 -6.04 12.29 1.64
N GLY A 172 -6.91 11.34 1.26
CA GLY A 172 -6.65 10.38 0.19
C GLY A 172 -7.23 9.00 0.47
N LEU A 173 -6.69 8.00 -0.23
CA LEU A 173 -7.09 6.61 -0.11
C LEU A 173 -6.29 5.89 0.99
N SER A 174 -6.99 5.28 1.94
CA SER A 174 -6.42 4.38 2.94
C SER A 174 -6.76 2.93 2.60
N VAL A 175 -5.75 2.06 2.59
CA VAL A 175 -5.88 0.62 2.30
C VAL A 175 -5.21 -0.16 3.41
N ARG A 176 -5.91 -1.12 4.00
CA ARG A 176 -5.43 -1.87 5.15
C ARG A 176 -5.89 -3.32 5.11
N ILE A 177 -5.00 -4.22 5.54
CA ILE A 177 -5.34 -5.60 5.90
C ILE A 177 -5.02 -5.76 7.39
N PRO A 178 -6.01 -5.91 8.28
CA PRO A 178 -5.74 -6.16 9.69
C PRO A 178 -5.00 -7.48 9.86
N ASP A 179 -3.89 -7.50 10.61
CA ASP A 179 -3.10 -8.72 10.87
C ASP A 179 -3.97 -9.85 11.46
N SER A 180 -4.89 -9.48 12.36
CA SER A 180 -5.86 -10.37 13.00
C SER A 180 -6.90 -10.98 12.06
N SER A 181 -7.09 -10.40 10.86
CA SER A 181 -8.01 -10.94 9.84
C SER A 181 -7.38 -12.05 9.02
N ILE A 182 -6.06 -12.14 9.00
CA ILE A 182 -5.32 -13.07 8.15
C ILE A 182 -5.32 -14.45 8.79
N VAL A 183 -5.81 -15.45 8.05
CA VAL A 183 -5.94 -16.84 8.48
C VAL A 183 -5.23 -17.75 7.50
N GLU A 184 -4.45 -18.70 8.03
CA GLU A 184 -3.81 -19.78 7.29
C GLU A 184 -4.34 -21.12 7.85
N GLU A 185 -5.30 -21.76 7.17
CA GLU A 185 -5.95 -22.99 7.65
C GLU A 185 -5.21 -24.27 7.23
N ASN A 186 -4.30 -24.19 6.26
CA ASN A 186 -3.58 -25.34 5.70
C ASN A 186 -2.11 -25.32 6.09
N GLU A 187 -1.64 -26.36 6.78
CA GLU A 187 -0.25 -26.45 7.27
C GLU A 187 0.80 -26.65 6.15
N ASN A 188 0.38 -26.95 4.92
CA ASN A 188 1.30 -27.16 3.79
C ASN A 188 1.57 -25.89 2.97
N PHE A 189 0.76 -24.85 3.17
CA PHE A 189 0.86 -23.60 2.43
C PHE A 189 0.95 -22.44 3.42
N PHE A 190 1.90 -21.55 3.16
CA PHE A 190 2.09 -20.34 3.94
C PHE A 190 2.08 -19.12 3.02
N ILE A 191 1.63 -17.99 3.54
CA ILE A 191 1.69 -16.71 2.86
C ILE A 191 3.09 -16.15 3.06
N GLY A 192 3.86 -16.07 1.96
CA GLY A 192 5.17 -15.44 1.97
C GLY A 192 5.05 -13.92 1.98
N THR A 193 4.43 -13.37 0.92
CA THR A 193 4.25 -11.93 0.78
C THR A 193 2.84 -11.56 0.34
N ILE A 194 2.41 -10.34 0.70
CA ILE A 194 1.15 -9.72 0.27
C ILE A 194 1.50 -8.42 -0.45
N SER A 195 1.07 -8.30 -1.71
CA SER A 195 1.14 -7.05 -2.48
C SER A 195 -0.27 -6.49 -2.63
N MET A 196 -0.47 -5.26 -2.16
CA MET A 196 -1.75 -4.55 -2.26
C MET A 196 -1.69 -3.56 -3.42
N TYR A 197 -2.70 -3.59 -4.28
CA TYR A 197 -2.84 -2.75 -5.48
C TYR A 197 -1.54 -2.54 -6.26
N PRO A 198 -0.87 -3.62 -6.70
CA PRO A 198 0.45 -3.53 -7.31
C PRO A 198 0.50 -2.68 -8.60
N PHE A 199 -0.64 -2.38 -9.20
CA PHE A 199 -0.78 -1.63 -10.45
C PHE A 199 -1.53 -0.29 -10.27
N LEU A 200 -1.59 0.27 -9.07
CA LEU A 200 -2.15 1.61 -8.87
C LEU A 200 -1.33 2.70 -9.58
N GLY A 201 -1.99 3.43 -10.47
CA GLY A 201 -1.36 4.47 -11.29
C GLY A 201 -0.38 3.90 -12.30
N ASN A 202 -0.65 2.68 -12.80
CA ASN A 202 0.16 2.07 -13.84
C ASN A 202 0.14 2.88 -15.15
N SER A 203 1.21 2.78 -15.92
CA SER A 203 1.24 3.24 -17.32
C SER A 203 1.87 2.20 -18.22
N TYR A 204 1.30 2.05 -19.42
CA TYR A 204 1.83 1.15 -20.43
C TYR A 204 2.91 1.86 -21.24
N LEU A 205 4.13 1.30 -21.27
CA LEU A 205 5.29 1.89 -21.97
C LEU A 205 5.40 3.40 -21.70
N ASP A 206 5.45 4.21 -22.76
CA ASP A 206 5.52 5.67 -22.77
C ASP A 206 4.17 6.36 -23.06
N ASP A 207 3.05 5.65 -22.89
CA ASP A 207 1.70 6.21 -23.12
C ASP A 207 1.40 7.42 -22.23
N LYS A 208 2.06 7.50 -21.07
CA LYS A 208 1.98 8.65 -20.16
C LYS A 208 3.34 9.22 -19.83
N GLU A 209 3.44 10.54 -19.88
CA GLU A 209 4.61 11.26 -19.38
C GLU A 209 4.57 11.36 -17.86
N GLY A 210 5.72 11.17 -17.21
CA GLY A 210 5.78 11.26 -15.76
C GLY A 210 6.98 10.58 -15.14
N TYR A 211 6.88 10.29 -13.85
CA TYR A 211 7.92 9.59 -13.10
C TYR A 211 7.37 8.80 -11.91
N ILE A 212 8.09 7.75 -11.54
CA ILE A 212 7.97 7.05 -10.27
C ILE A 212 8.96 7.66 -9.28
N LEU A 213 8.48 8.00 -8.09
CA LEU A 213 9.31 8.39 -6.94
C LEU A 213 9.53 7.17 -6.05
N PHE A 214 10.78 6.90 -5.71
CA PHE A 214 11.16 5.83 -4.80
C PHE A 214 12.28 6.28 -3.84
N PRO A 215 12.35 5.72 -2.63
CA PRO A 215 13.20 6.24 -1.56
C PRO A 215 14.58 5.56 -1.56
N ASP A 216 15.36 5.76 -2.61
CA ASP A 216 16.76 5.30 -2.71
C ASP A 216 17.69 6.36 -2.10
N GLY A 217 18.14 6.14 -0.86
CA GLY A 217 18.89 7.14 -0.10
C GLY A 217 18.09 8.44 0.08
N ASN A 218 18.54 9.55 -0.53
CA ASN A 218 17.81 10.83 -0.50
C ASN A 218 16.61 10.89 -1.47
N GLY A 219 16.32 9.82 -2.19
CA GLY A 219 15.22 9.69 -3.14
C GLY A 219 15.70 9.64 -4.59
N GLY A 220 15.07 8.78 -5.38
CA GLY A 220 15.32 8.57 -6.80
C GLY A 220 14.05 8.75 -7.63
N LEU A 221 14.24 9.07 -8.91
CA LEU A 221 13.16 9.18 -9.89
C LEU A 221 13.39 8.21 -11.05
N ILE A 222 12.37 7.46 -11.42
CA ILE A 222 12.32 6.66 -12.65
C ILE A 222 11.31 7.30 -13.58
N TYR A 223 11.76 7.91 -14.67
CA TYR A 223 10.85 8.48 -15.68
C TYR A 223 10.01 7.38 -16.34
N LEU A 224 8.78 7.70 -16.76
CA LEU A 224 7.85 6.73 -17.37
C LEU A 224 8.14 6.43 -18.85
N ASN A 225 9.13 7.08 -19.47
CA ASN A 225 9.50 6.84 -20.87
C ASN A 225 9.87 5.37 -21.12
N ASP A 226 9.67 4.91 -22.37
CA ASP A 226 10.01 3.56 -22.79
C ASP A 226 11.51 3.32 -22.56
N LYS A 227 11.80 2.18 -21.94
CA LYS A 227 13.16 1.74 -21.63
C LYS A 227 13.69 0.74 -22.64
N GLU A 228 12.92 0.41 -23.67
CA GLU A 228 13.29 -0.50 -24.76
C GLU A 228 13.73 -1.88 -24.24
N GLY A 229 13.21 -2.30 -23.08
CA GLY A 229 13.63 -3.55 -22.41
C GLY A 229 15.07 -3.54 -21.89
N THR A 230 15.70 -2.38 -21.76
CA THR A 230 17.10 -2.24 -21.31
C THR A 230 17.28 -2.64 -19.84
N TYR A 231 16.23 -2.52 -19.01
CA TYR A 231 16.29 -2.94 -17.62
C TYR A 231 15.88 -4.40 -17.45
N SER A 232 16.78 -5.18 -16.85
CA SER A 232 16.51 -6.57 -16.46
C SER A 232 15.89 -6.68 -15.07
N THR A 233 15.99 -5.63 -14.25
CA THR A 233 15.57 -5.61 -12.84
C THR A 233 14.96 -4.27 -12.47
N GLY A 234 13.99 -4.28 -11.56
CA GLY A 234 13.44 -3.06 -10.96
C GLY A 234 14.07 -2.83 -9.58
N PHE A 235 13.68 -1.72 -8.95
CA PHE A 235 14.05 -1.43 -7.57
C PHE A 235 13.19 -2.27 -6.62
N SER A 236 13.84 -3.00 -5.72
CA SER A 236 13.21 -3.75 -4.63
C SER A 236 14.09 -3.59 -3.40
N SER A 237 13.60 -2.89 -2.37
CA SER A 237 14.36 -2.67 -1.14
C SER A 237 13.45 -2.63 0.07
N MET A 238 13.91 -3.23 1.18
CA MET A 238 13.22 -3.21 2.47
C MET A 238 13.29 -1.82 3.08
N ILE A 239 12.18 -1.33 3.63
CA ILE A 239 12.03 0.06 4.10
C ILE A 239 13.04 0.43 5.19
N TYR A 240 13.44 -0.50 6.06
CA TYR A 240 14.45 -0.26 7.10
C TYR A 240 15.72 -1.10 6.93
N GLY A 241 16.01 -1.50 5.69
CA GLY A 241 17.19 -2.28 5.35
C GLY A 241 16.98 -3.79 5.42
N LYS A 242 17.99 -4.53 4.96
CA LYS A 242 17.98 -5.99 4.89
C LYS A 242 18.07 -6.58 6.30
N ASP A 243 17.34 -7.66 6.53
CA ASP A 243 17.56 -8.51 7.70
C ASP A 243 18.75 -9.44 7.43
N TYR A 244 19.91 -9.10 8.00
CA TYR A 244 21.16 -9.87 7.85
C TYR A 244 21.06 -11.30 8.40
N GLY A 245 20.06 -11.62 9.22
CA GLY A 245 19.81 -12.99 9.68
C GLY A 245 19.30 -13.94 8.60
N PHE A 246 18.79 -13.40 7.49
CA PHE A 246 18.19 -14.12 6.37
C PHE A 246 19.00 -14.04 5.08
N GLU A 247 20.24 -13.56 5.15
CA GLU A 247 21.05 -13.33 3.94
C GLU A 247 21.64 -14.65 3.42
N ASP A 248 21.13 -15.11 2.27
CA ASP A 248 21.88 -16.08 1.46
C ASP A 248 23.12 -15.38 0.92
N SER A 249 24.29 -16.02 1.03
CA SER A 249 25.57 -15.47 0.58
C SER A 249 25.47 -15.04 -0.89
N GLN A 250 25.41 -13.73 -1.14
CA GLN A 250 25.35 -13.22 -2.50
C GLN A 250 26.71 -13.38 -3.18
N VAL A 251 26.73 -14.04 -4.34
CA VAL A 251 27.89 -14.06 -5.22
C VAL A 251 27.85 -12.75 -6.01
N ILE A 252 28.73 -11.80 -5.65
CA ILE A 252 28.89 -10.55 -6.40
C ILE A 252 29.42 -10.90 -7.80
N ASN A 253 28.62 -10.66 -8.82
CA ASN A 253 29.03 -10.84 -10.21
C ASN A 253 29.82 -9.62 -10.67
N LEU A 254 31.14 -9.70 -10.57
CA LEU A 254 32.05 -8.67 -11.05
C LEU A 254 32.26 -8.83 -12.57
N LEU A 255 32.21 -7.74 -13.35
CA LEU A 255 32.74 -7.76 -14.71
C LEU A 255 34.26 -7.97 -14.64
N TRP A 256 34.71 -9.03 -15.34
CA TRP A 256 36.12 -9.44 -15.39
C TRP A 256 36.73 -9.65 -14.00
N ASP A 257 35.94 -10.12 -13.03
CA ASP A 257 36.35 -10.33 -11.64
C ASP A 257 36.90 -9.06 -10.95
N ARG A 258 36.57 -7.87 -11.47
CA ARG A 258 37.15 -6.60 -11.00
C ARG A 258 36.18 -5.45 -10.80
N TYR A 259 35.11 -5.39 -11.58
CA TYR A 259 34.19 -4.25 -11.54
C TYR A 259 32.81 -4.69 -11.14
N GLU A 260 32.31 -4.17 -10.04
CA GLU A 260 30.92 -4.35 -9.65
C GLU A 260 30.04 -3.55 -10.61
N MET A 261 29.24 -4.27 -11.40
CA MET A 261 28.36 -3.69 -12.43
C MET A 261 26.94 -3.43 -11.91
N VAL A 262 26.68 -3.82 -10.67
CA VAL A 262 25.40 -3.63 -9.99
C VAL A 262 25.65 -2.61 -8.88
N THR A 263 25.11 -1.40 -9.03
CA THR A 263 25.07 -0.48 -7.90
C THR A 263 24.06 -1.04 -6.90
N GLU A 264 24.48 -1.34 -5.67
CA GLU A 264 23.53 -1.64 -4.61
C GLU A 264 22.63 -0.42 -4.38
N ALA A 265 21.33 -0.66 -4.21
CA ALA A 265 20.42 0.37 -3.76
C ALA A 265 20.88 0.90 -2.40
N GLU A 266 20.82 2.22 -2.22
CA GLU A 266 21.03 2.84 -0.91
C GLU A 266 19.88 2.44 0.03
N GLN A 267 20.14 2.53 1.33
CA GLN A 267 19.15 2.19 2.33
C GLN A 267 17.91 3.10 2.16
N VAL A 268 16.74 2.46 2.16
CA VAL A 268 15.47 3.19 2.25
C VAL A 268 15.41 3.87 3.61
N ILE A 269 15.21 5.19 3.62
CA ILE A 269 15.11 5.98 4.86
C ILE A 269 13.68 6.48 5.11
N ALA A 270 12.78 6.29 4.16
CA ALA A 270 11.40 6.74 4.25
C ALA A 270 10.43 5.71 3.62
N PRO A 271 9.31 5.38 4.28
CA PRO A 271 8.30 4.43 3.80
C PRO A 271 7.41 5.02 2.69
N ILE A 272 8.00 5.70 1.70
CA ILE A 272 7.24 6.46 0.68
C ILE A 272 7.52 5.96 -0.73
N PHE A 273 6.50 5.96 -1.57
CA PHE A 273 6.62 5.72 -3.00
C PHE A 273 5.52 6.47 -3.73
N GLY A 274 5.61 6.65 -5.04
CA GLY A 274 4.53 7.31 -5.75
C GLY A 274 4.72 7.33 -7.26
N ILE A 275 3.65 7.65 -7.97
CA ILE A 275 3.67 7.83 -9.41
C ILE A 275 3.01 9.15 -9.73
N ALA A 276 3.67 9.94 -10.57
CA ALA A 276 3.14 11.18 -11.13
C ALA A 276 2.97 11.03 -12.63
N HIS A 277 1.75 11.25 -13.12
CA HIS A 277 1.45 11.41 -14.54
C HIS A 277 1.37 12.92 -14.84
N THR A 278 2.43 13.46 -15.42
CA THR A 278 2.61 14.91 -15.61
C THR A 278 1.70 15.48 -16.71
N ASP A 279 1.36 14.65 -17.69
CA ASP A 279 0.40 14.93 -18.76
C ASP A 279 -1.03 15.08 -18.23
N ASP A 280 -1.47 14.13 -17.40
CA ASP A 280 -2.78 14.11 -16.75
C ASP A 280 -2.85 15.01 -15.52
N LYS A 281 -1.70 15.55 -15.06
CA LYS A 281 -1.56 16.38 -13.85
C LYS A 281 -2.15 15.71 -12.60
N ILE A 282 -2.02 14.39 -12.53
CA ILE A 282 -2.47 13.58 -11.40
C ILE A 282 -1.28 12.79 -10.86
N ALA A 283 -1.14 12.77 -9.54
CA ALA A 283 -0.05 12.08 -8.86
C ALA A 283 -0.57 11.55 -7.53
N TYR A 284 0.05 10.47 -7.04
CA TYR A 284 -0.15 10.01 -5.68
C TYR A 284 1.20 9.81 -4.99
N LEU A 285 1.18 9.96 -3.67
CA LEU A 285 2.26 9.59 -2.78
C LEU A 285 1.71 8.55 -1.81
N GLY A 286 2.13 7.30 -1.96
CA GLY A 286 1.85 6.22 -1.02
C GLY A 286 2.80 6.31 0.16
N VAL A 287 2.25 6.15 1.37
CA VAL A 287 2.99 6.09 2.62
C VAL A 287 2.62 4.78 3.31
N VAL A 288 3.61 3.96 3.66
CA VAL A 288 3.39 2.77 4.48
C VAL A 288 3.37 3.20 5.95
N GLU A 289 2.18 3.26 6.54
CA GLU A 289 1.98 3.72 7.92
C GLU A 289 2.32 2.64 8.95
N ASP A 290 1.86 1.41 8.69
CA ASP A 290 2.03 0.26 9.59
C ASP A 290 2.58 -0.96 8.83
N GLY A 291 3.30 -1.84 9.52
CA GLY A 291 3.98 -3.00 8.91
C GLY A 291 5.24 -2.66 8.10
N ALA A 292 5.70 -1.40 8.13
CA ALA A 292 6.90 -0.93 7.41
C ALA A 292 8.19 -1.71 7.75
N MET A 293 8.27 -2.33 8.92
CA MET A 293 9.42 -3.09 9.42
C MET A 293 9.69 -4.36 8.62
N ARG A 294 8.65 -4.93 8.01
CA ARG A 294 8.76 -6.07 7.09
C ARG A 294 8.09 -5.78 5.76
N ALA A 295 8.15 -4.54 5.30
CA ALA A 295 7.71 -4.17 3.96
C ALA A 295 8.89 -3.79 3.07
N SER A 296 8.81 -4.20 1.80
CA SER A 296 9.67 -3.69 0.73
C SER A 296 8.90 -2.76 -0.17
N ILE A 297 9.59 -1.75 -0.68
CA ILE A 297 9.08 -0.88 -1.74
C ILE A 297 9.58 -1.43 -3.06
N GLU A 298 8.64 -1.66 -3.96
CA GLU A 298 8.88 -2.18 -5.30
C GLU A 298 8.61 -1.05 -6.31
N ALA A 299 9.58 -0.75 -7.16
CA ALA A 299 9.40 0.18 -8.28
C ALA A 299 10.00 -0.44 -9.55
N HIS A 300 9.12 -0.81 -10.48
CA HIS A 300 9.51 -1.48 -11.72
C HIS A 300 9.20 -0.59 -12.92
N PRO A 301 10.21 -0.18 -13.70
CA PRO A 301 9.97 0.43 -15.00
C PRO A 301 9.40 -0.59 -15.99
N ASN A 302 8.77 -0.07 -17.04
CA ASN A 302 8.35 -0.86 -18.18
C ASN A 302 9.54 -1.67 -18.77
N GLY A 303 9.25 -2.90 -19.20
CA GLY A 303 10.21 -3.84 -19.74
C GLY A 303 10.77 -4.83 -18.71
N VAL A 304 10.61 -4.57 -17.41
CA VAL A 304 10.96 -5.53 -16.35
C VAL A 304 9.80 -6.49 -16.11
N ASN A 305 9.91 -7.70 -16.68
CA ASN A 305 8.90 -8.77 -16.72
C ASN A 305 7.62 -8.46 -17.52
N VAL A 306 7.12 -7.23 -17.45
CA VAL A 306 5.93 -6.75 -18.18
C VAL A 306 6.15 -5.31 -18.66
N ASN A 307 5.37 -4.89 -19.66
CA ASN A 307 5.47 -3.58 -20.30
C ASN A 307 4.75 -2.45 -19.54
N TYR A 308 4.62 -2.59 -18.22
CA TYR A 308 3.94 -1.63 -17.35
C TYR A 308 4.89 -1.04 -16.33
N ASN A 309 4.83 0.27 -16.16
CA ASN A 309 5.44 0.97 -15.05
C ASN A 309 4.56 0.76 -13.80
N ARG A 310 5.16 0.36 -12.68
CA ARG A 310 4.44 0.13 -11.42
C ARG A 310 5.28 0.45 -10.19
N ALA A 311 4.62 0.89 -9.13
CA ALA A 311 5.21 1.10 -7.82
C ALA A 311 4.22 0.68 -6.73
N PHE A 312 4.67 -0.08 -5.75
CA PHE A 312 3.81 -0.59 -4.67
C PHE A 312 4.61 -1.03 -3.45
N ALA A 313 3.92 -1.22 -2.34
CA ALA A 313 4.47 -1.83 -1.14
C ALA A 313 4.15 -3.34 -1.10
N LYS A 314 5.16 -4.14 -0.78
CA LYS A 314 5.07 -5.59 -0.62
C LYS A 314 5.38 -5.95 0.83
N PHE A 315 4.41 -6.56 1.51
CA PHE A 315 4.51 -6.92 2.92
C PHE A 315 4.95 -8.36 3.06
N VAL A 316 6.00 -8.62 3.83
CA VAL A 316 6.60 -9.95 4.00
C VAL A 316 6.13 -10.55 5.31
N LEU A 317 5.24 -11.52 5.23
CA LEU A 317 4.70 -12.24 6.38
C LEU A 317 5.61 -13.37 6.81
N ARG A 318 6.11 -14.15 5.84
CA ARG A 318 7.02 -15.26 6.07
C ARG A 318 8.07 -15.35 4.96
N ARG A 319 9.24 -15.90 5.31
CA ARG A 319 10.32 -16.22 4.37
C ARG A 319 10.76 -17.65 4.56
N ASN A 320 11.24 -18.24 3.47
CA ASN A 320 12.12 -19.39 3.55
C ASN A 320 13.52 -18.92 3.92
N TYR A 321 14.19 -19.68 4.77
CA TYR A 321 15.56 -19.43 5.17
C TYR A 321 16.35 -20.73 5.19
N THR A 322 17.65 -20.57 4.97
CA THR A 322 18.59 -21.68 4.96
C THR A 322 19.40 -21.66 6.25
N GLN A 323 19.19 -22.65 7.12
CA GLN A 323 19.99 -22.80 8.32
C GLN A 323 21.18 -23.74 8.03
N PRO A 324 22.43 -23.25 8.10
CA PRO A 324 23.60 -24.12 8.00
C PRO A 324 23.69 -24.99 9.26
N THR A 325 23.78 -26.31 9.10
CA THR A 325 23.92 -27.24 10.24
C THR A 325 25.37 -27.66 10.51
N SER A 326 26.32 -27.15 9.72
CA SER A 326 27.75 -27.41 9.85
C SER A 326 28.58 -26.19 9.46
N ASN A 327 29.74 -26.03 10.10
CA ASN A 327 30.73 -24.99 9.80
C ASN A 327 31.65 -25.38 8.63
N ASN A 328 31.45 -26.56 8.03
CA ASN A 328 32.25 -27.06 6.92
C ASN A 328 31.36 -27.16 5.68
N SER A 329 31.79 -26.61 4.56
CA SER A 329 31.03 -26.39 3.31
C SER A 329 30.52 -27.66 2.59
N THR A 330 30.51 -28.82 3.27
CA THR A 330 30.18 -30.14 2.73
C THR A 330 29.13 -30.87 3.57
N SER A 331 28.46 -30.22 4.52
CA SER A 331 27.46 -30.90 5.36
C SER A 331 26.23 -30.05 5.65
N GLY A 332 25.10 -30.47 5.07
CA GLY A 332 23.71 -30.20 5.48
C GLY A 332 23.30 -28.73 5.66
N SER A 333 22.54 -28.19 4.71
CA SER A 333 21.65 -27.07 4.98
C SER A 333 20.23 -27.58 5.23
N LEU A 334 19.55 -27.01 6.23
CA LEU A 334 18.11 -27.18 6.40
C LEU A 334 17.42 -25.97 5.78
N HIS A 335 16.55 -26.21 4.81
CA HIS A 335 15.65 -25.20 4.30
C HIS A 335 14.37 -25.26 5.13
N LEU A 336 14.05 -24.15 5.79
CA LEU A 336 12.93 -24.03 6.71
C LEU A 336 12.11 -22.80 6.34
N THR A 337 10.81 -22.87 6.61
CA THR A 337 9.93 -21.70 6.58
C THR A 337 9.83 -21.16 8.01
N GLU A 338 9.74 -19.82 8.17
CA GLU A 338 9.42 -19.22 9.47
C GLU A 338 8.18 -19.90 10.07
N ALA A 339 8.25 -20.35 11.32
CA ALA A 339 7.19 -21.15 11.96
C ALA A 339 6.00 -20.28 12.42
N ASP A 340 6.31 -19.07 12.89
CA ASP A 340 5.32 -18.07 13.28
C ASP A 340 5.34 -16.91 12.30
N ARG A 341 4.19 -16.25 12.15
CA ARG A 341 4.13 -14.95 11.48
C ARG A 341 4.83 -13.95 12.38
N THR A 342 5.73 -13.16 11.82
CA THR A 342 6.30 -12.06 12.59
C THR A 342 5.29 -10.92 12.56
N HIS A 343 4.60 -10.71 13.69
CA HIS A 343 3.71 -9.57 13.88
C HIS A 343 4.58 -8.31 13.99
N SER A 344 4.44 -7.39 13.05
CA SER A 344 4.99 -6.04 13.17
C SER A 344 3.91 -5.04 12.82
#